data_AF-A0A3D3Q666-F1
#
_entry.id   AF-A0A3D3Q666-F1
#
_cell.length_a   1.000
_cell.length_b   1.000
_cell.length_c   1.000
_cell.angle_alpha   90.00
_cell.angle_beta   90.00
_cell.angle_gamma   90.00
#
_symmetry.space_group_name_H-M   'P 1'
#
loop_
_entity.id
_entity.type
_entity.pdbx_description
1 polymer ?
#
loop_
_entity_poly.entity_id
_entity_poly.type
_entity_poly.pdbx_seq_one_letter_code
_entity_poly.pdbx_strand_id
1 'polypeptide(L)'
;MELLDKTRDTDVWKSIFRPGSVFRKGYKDTQRDRALAMMNNVMYHLHPVKIKRHGLKLTYTFCLGGLSFFLFVLLTVTGIYLMFFYRPSANLGGAQAYGDMLAIRNGVIFGDLVRNIHRWGAHLMVLSVSLHMARVFYTGAYKPP
;
A
#
# COMPACT_ATOMS: atom_id res chain seq x y z
N MET A 1 37.24 -7.83 13.26
CA MET A 1 36.68 -6.70 12.50
C MET A 1 36.60 -6.99 10.99
N GLU A 2 37.50 -7.80 10.43
CA GLU A 2 37.53 -8.18 9.00
C GLU A 2 36.23 -8.79 8.44
N LEU A 3 35.55 -9.67 9.18
CA LEU A 3 34.32 -10.31 8.71
C LEU A 3 33.17 -9.31 8.53
N LEU A 4 33.10 -8.28 9.39
CA LEU A 4 32.09 -7.23 9.29
C LEU A 4 32.34 -6.34 8.07
N ASP A 5 33.59 -5.98 7.79
CA ASP A 5 33.93 -5.22 6.58
C ASP A 5 33.69 -6.04 5.30
N LYS A 6 33.99 -7.34 5.32
CA LYS A 6 33.68 -8.23 4.21
C LYS A 6 32.18 -8.34 3.92
N THR A 7 31.34 -8.40 4.97
CA THR A 7 29.88 -8.38 4.79
C THR A 7 29.35 -7.02 4.32
N ARG A 8 30.01 -5.91 4.68
CA ARG A 8 29.63 -4.56 4.26
C ARG A 8 29.94 -4.26 2.81
N ASP A 9 30.90 -4.97 2.21
CA ASP A 9 31.34 -4.73 0.84
C ASP A 9 30.62 -5.59 -0.21
N THR A 10 29.79 -6.55 0.22
CA THR A 10 28.98 -7.40 -0.65
C THR A 10 27.92 -6.61 -1.44
N ASP A 11 27.62 -7.03 -2.67
CA ASP A 11 26.59 -6.41 -3.53
C ASP A 11 25.20 -6.44 -2.90
N VAL A 12 24.90 -7.47 -2.10
CA VAL A 12 23.67 -7.58 -1.31
C VAL A 12 23.59 -6.47 -0.25
N TRP A 13 24.70 -6.18 0.42
CA TRP A 13 24.74 -5.11 1.43
C TRP A 13 24.63 -3.72 0.80
N LYS A 14 25.30 -3.51 -0.34
CA LYS A 14 25.27 -2.27 -1.12
C LYS A 14 23.90 -1.97 -1.72
N SER A 15 23.10 -3.00 -2.02
CA SER A 15 21.75 -2.89 -2.61
C SER A 15 20.65 -2.59 -1.58
N ILE A 16 20.85 -2.96 -0.31
CA ILE A 16 19.91 -2.71 0.80
C ILE A 16 20.14 -1.33 1.43
N PHE A 17 21.40 -0.94 1.63
CA PHE A 17 21.73 0.28 2.39
C PHE A 17 22.11 1.47 1.49
N ARG A 18 21.46 2.61 1.73
CA ARG A 18 21.70 3.86 0.99
C ARG A 18 23.16 4.33 1.10
N PRO A 19 23.77 4.77 -0.01
CA PRO A 19 24.96 5.62 0.01
C PRO A 19 24.73 6.87 0.89
N GLY A 20 25.58 7.09 1.90
CA GLY A 20 25.47 8.21 2.85
C GLY A 20 24.71 7.90 4.15
N SER A 21 24.22 6.67 4.34
CA SER A 21 23.73 6.19 5.64
C SER A 21 24.87 6.05 6.65
N VAL A 22 24.55 5.93 7.95
CA VAL A 22 25.54 5.70 9.03
C VAL A 22 26.45 4.48 8.72
N PHE A 23 25.95 3.55 7.90
CA PHE A 23 26.62 2.33 7.50
C PHE A 23 27.44 2.42 6.19
N ARG A 24 27.39 3.55 5.45
CA ARG A 24 28.13 3.77 4.19
C ARG A 24 28.51 5.25 4.01
N LYS A 25 29.65 5.67 4.60
CA LYS A 25 30.23 7.02 4.47
C LYS A 25 30.89 7.24 3.09
N GLY A 26 30.90 8.48 2.59
CA GLY A 26 31.60 8.86 1.34
C GLY A 26 30.71 9.33 0.18
N TYR A 27 29.41 9.47 0.41
CA TYR A 27 28.44 9.92 -0.61
C TYR A 27 28.50 11.44 -0.84
N LYS A 28 28.54 11.88 -2.10
CA LYS A 28 28.48 13.30 -2.46
C LYS A 28 27.06 13.61 -2.91
N ASP A 29 26.35 14.51 -2.23
CA ASP A 29 24.91 14.75 -2.46
C ASP A 29 24.58 15.55 -3.74
N THR A 30 25.07 15.08 -4.88
CA THR A 30 24.84 15.64 -6.22
C THR A 30 23.55 15.07 -6.84
N GLN A 31 23.04 15.74 -7.88
CA GLN A 31 21.84 15.31 -8.61
C GLN A 31 22.01 13.92 -9.25
N ARG A 32 23.20 13.63 -9.81
CA ARG A 32 23.53 12.36 -10.47
C ARG A 32 23.66 11.22 -9.46
N ASP A 33 24.37 11.44 -8.35
CA ASP A 33 24.58 10.42 -7.32
C ASP A 33 23.24 10.01 -6.66
N ARG A 34 22.29 10.96 -6.51
CA ARG A 34 20.92 10.66 -6.01
C ARG A 34 20.13 9.77 -6.95
N ALA A 35 20.18 10.04 -8.25
CA ALA A 35 19.52 9.22 -9.25
C ALA A 35 20.14 7.81 -9.29
N LEU A 36 21.47 7.71 -9.30
CA LEU A 36 22.19 6.44 -9.30
C LEU A 36 21.92 5.60 -8.04
N ALA A 37 21.89 6.23 -6.87
CA ALA A 37 21.57 5.56 -5.61
C ALA A 37 20.13 5.01 -5.55
N MET A 38 19.20 5.59 -6.32
CA MET A 38 17.82 5.12 -6.39
C MET A 38 17.61 4.07 -7.49
N MET A 39 18.36 4.16 -8.60
CA MET A 39 18.31 3.17 -9.69
C MET A 39 19.01 1.85 -9.34
N ASN A 40 20.10 1.90 -8.56
CA ASN A 40 20.89 0.70 -8.22
C ASN A 40 20.38 -0.06 -6.98
N ASN A 41 19.34 0.44 -6.30
CA ASN A 41 18.83 -0.17 -5.07
C ASN A 41 17.35 -0.52 -5.22
N VAL A 42 17.03 -1.79 -4.97
CA VAL A 42 15.66 -2.32 -5.08
C VAL A 42 14.67 -1.55 -4.20
N MET A 43 15.07 -1.23 -2.97
CA MET A 43 14.20 -0.52 -2.02
C MET A 43 13.91 0.93 -2.44
N TYR A 44 14.88 1.58 -3.10
CA TYR A 44 14.77 2.98 -3.47
C TYR A 44 14.15 3.21 -4.84
N HIS A 45 14.02 2.15 -5.66
CA HIS A 45 13.26 2.17 -6.92
C HIS A 45 11.76 2.46 -6.69
N LEU A 46 11.18 1.96 -5.60
CA LEU A 46 9.75 2.17 -5.27
C LEU A 46 9.41 3.62 -4.94
N HIS A 47 10.40 4.43 -4.56
CA HIS A 47 10.19 5.83 -4.23
C HIS A 47 10.62 6.73 -5.39
N PRO A 48 9.83 7.74 -5.80
CA PRO A 48 10.24 8.65 -6.86
C PRO A 48 11.37 9.60 -6.41
N VAL A 49 12.38 9.80 -7.28
CA VAL A 49 13.57 10.63 -7.01
C VAL A 49 13.22 12.10 -6.81
N LYS A 50 12.19 12.58 -7.51
CA LYS A 50 11.72 13.96 -7.44
C LYS A 50 10.21 14.00 -7.59
N ILE A 51 9.57 14.75 -6.71
CA ILE A 51 8.14 15.05 -6.79
C ILE A 51 8.02 16.58 -6.90
N LYS A 52 7.29 17.07 -7.90
CA LYS A 52 7.01 18.51 -8.02
C LYS A 52 6.13 18.93 -6.83
N ARG A 53 6.54 19.98 -6.09
CA ARG A 53 5.87 20.42 -4.84
C ARG A 53 4.38 20.73 -5.01
N HIS A 54 3.95 21.16 -6.20
CA HIS A 54 2.54 21.45 -6.47
C HIS A 54 1.65 20.19 -6.45
N GLY A 55 2.20 19.01 -6.75
CA GLY A 55 1.47 17.74 -6.75
C GLY A 55 1.26 17.14 -5.36
N LEU A 56 2.00 17.62 -4.35
CA LEU A 56 1.91 17.19 -2.96
C LEU A 56 0.87 17.97 -2.14
N LYS A 57 0.27 19.03 -2.70
CA LYS A 57 -0.79 19.76 -2.02
C LYS A 57 -2.00 18.83 -1.90
N LEU A 58 -2.27 18.36 -0.68
CA LEU A 58 -3.37 17.45 -0.35
C LEU A 58 -4.71 17.98 -0.89
N THR A 59 -4.89 19.29 -0.88
CA THR A 59 -6.07 20.00 -1.39
C THR A 59 -6.28 19.87 -2.89
N TYR A 60 -5.23 19.64 -3.70
CA TYR A 60 -5.33 19.65 -5.16
C TYR A 60 -5.61 18.26 -5.76
N THR A 61 -5.24 17.20 -5.06
CA THR A 61 -5.38 15.82 -5.56
C THR A 61 -6.10 14.89 -4.60
N PHE A 62 -6.45 15.35 -3.40
CA PHE A 62 -7.01 14.57 -2.28
C PHE A 62 -6.23 13.27 -2.00
N CYS A 63 -5.01 13.14 -2.54
CA CYS A 63 -4.29 11.87 -2.63
C CYS A 63 -5.20 10.70 -3.10
N LEU A 64 -6.15 10.92 -4.02
CA LEU A 64 -7.22 9.95 -4.32
C LEU A 64 -6.71 8.57 -4.78
N GLY A 65 -5.56 8.52 -5.46
CA GLY A 65 -4.92 7.26 -5.84
C GLY A 65 -4.20 6.55 -4.68
N GLY A 66 -3.61 7.32 -3.75
CA GLY A 66 -3.03 6.75 -2.53
C GLY A 66 -4.12 6.29 -1.56
N LEU A 67 -5.23 7.04 -1.50
CA LEU A 67 -6.40 6.70 -0.70
C LEU A 67 -7.06 5.41 -1.19
N SER A 68 -7.24 5.23 -2.51
CA SER A 68 -7.79 3.99 -3.05
C SER A 68 -6.89 2.79 -2.78
N PHE A 69 -5.56 2.95 -2.85
CA PHE A 69 -4.61 1.90 -2.47
C PHE A 69 -4.67 1.57 -0.98
N PHE A 70 -4.74 2.58 -0.11
CA PHE A 70 -4.93 2.39 1.33
C PHE A 70 -6.23 1.65 1.64
N LEU A 71 -7.34 2.03 1.01
CA LEU A 71 -8.62 1.34 1.16
C LEU A 71 -8.55 -0.10 0.67
N PHE A 72 -7.86 -0.38 -0.43
CA PHE A 72 -7.66 -1.74 -0.93
C PHE A 72 -6.92 -2.64 0.09
N VAL A 73 -5.85 -2.14 0.71
CA VAL A 73 -5.12 -2.86 1.77
C VAL A 73 -6.02 -3.08 2.98
N LEU A 74 -6.76 -2.05 3.41
CA LEU A 74 -7.72 -2.15 4.52
C LEU A 74 -8.80 -3.21 4.25
N LEU A 75 -9.37 -3.25 3.04
CA LEU A 75 -10.32 -4.28 2.63
C LEU A 75 -9.70 -5.67 2.63
N THR A 76 -8.46 -5.81 2.17
CA THR A 76 -7.78 -7.10 2.12
C THR A 76 -7.55 -7.64 3.54
N VAL A 77 -7.05 -6.81 4.46
CA VAL A 77 -6.81 -7.22 5.85
C VAL A 77 -8.12 -7.59 6.55
N THR A 78 -9.14 -6.75 6.42
CA THR A 78 -10.46 -7.02 7.03
C THR A 78 -11.18 -8.21 6.39
N GLY A 79 -10.98 -8.43 5.08
CA GLY A 79 -11.53 -9.57 4.35
C GLY A 79 -10.89 -10.89 4.76
N ILE A 80 -9.56 -10.95 4.87
CA ILE A 80 -8.83 -12.12 5.38
C ILE A 80 -9.29 -12.46 6.80
N TYR A 81 -9.46 -11.45 7.66
CA TYR A 81 -9.99 -11.67 9.01
C TYR A 81 -11.38 -12.33 9.00
N LEU A 82 -12.30 -11.84 8.16
CA LEU A 82 -13.66 -12.40 8.05
C LEU A 82 -13.66 -13.81 7.45
N MET A 83 -12.73 -14.13 6.54
CA MET A 83 -12.61 -15.45 5.93
C MET A 83 -12.34 -16.57 6.94
N PHE A 84 -11.65 -16.29 8.06
CA PHE A 84 -11.42 -17.31 9.11
C PHE A 84 -12.72 -17.79 9.77
N PHE A 85 -13.75 -16.95 9.78
CA PHE A 85 -15.03 -17.22 10.47
C PHE A 85 -16.19 -17.49 9.50
N TYR A 86 -15.99 -17.31 8.20
CA TYR A 86 -17.02 -17.48 7.18
C TYR A 86 -16.82 -18.78 6.40
N ARG A 87 -17.81 -19.68 6.40
CA ARG A 87 -17.78 -20.88 5.57
C ARG A 87 -18.69 -20.70 4.34
N PRO A 88 -18.15 -20.77 3.12
CA PRO A 88 -18.94 -20.66 1.90
C PRO A 88 -19.64 -21.99 1.59
N SER A 89 -20.60 -22.41 2.43
CA SER A 89 -21.44 -23.58 2.15
C SER A 89 -22.88 -23.16 1.87
N ALA A 90 -23.33 -23.49 0.66
CA ALA A 90 -24.71 -23.39 0.23
C ALA A 90 -25.36 -24.78 0.22
N ASN A 91 -25.19 -25.57 1.30
CA ASN A 91 -25.95 -26.81 1.46
C ASN A 91 -27.46 -26.53 1.27
N LEU A 92 -28.18 -27.53 0.75
CA LEU A 92 -29.56 -27.52 0.21
C LEU A 92 -30.68 -26.89 1.08
N GLY A 93 -30.34 -26.27 2.22
CA GLY A 93 -31.23 -25.53 3.12
C GLY A 93 -30.77 -24.09 3.46
N GLY A 94 -29.78 -23.50 2.79
CA GLY A 94 -29.45 -22.06 2.83
C GLY A 94 -29.02 -21.44 4.18
N ALA A 95 -29.09 -22.19 5.28
CA ALA A 95 -29.01 -21.65 6.63
C ALA A 95 -27.59 -21.48 7.18
N GLN A 96 -26.59 -22.20 6.63
CA GLN A 96 -25.27 -22.26 7.23
C GLN A 96 -24.47 -20.97 7.05
N ALA A 97 -24.47 -20.39 5.84
CA ALA A 97 -23.82 -19.09 5.59
C ALA A 97 -24.46 -17.95 6.40
N TYR A 98 -25.79 -17.96 6.56
CA TYR A 98 -26.50 -16.97 7.38
C TYR A 98 -26.20 -17.16 8.88
N GLY A 99 -26.15 -18.41 9.36
CA GLY A 99 -25.74 -18.74 10.72
C GLY A 99 -24.34 -18.25 11.06
N ASP A 100 -23.38 -18.44 10.15
CA ASP A 100 -22.02 -17.94 10.30
C ASP A 100 -21.98 -16.40 10.34
N MET A 101 -22.80 -15.71 9.55
CA MET A 101 -22.91 -14.24 9.64
C MET A 101 -23.42 -13.78 11.01
N LEU A 102 -24.39 -14.50 11.58
CA LEU A 102 -24.93 -14.19 12.90
C LEU A 102 -23.91 -14.47 14.01
N ALA A 103 -23.14 -15.55 13.86
CA ALA A 103 -22.03 -15.89 14.76
C ALA A 103 -20.91 -14.84 14.70
N ILE A 104 -20.56 -14.33 13.52
CA ILE A 104 -19.61 -13.22 13.37
C ILE A 104 -20.12 -11.96 14.07
N ARG A 105 -21.42 -11.68 13.97
CA ARG A 105 -22.02 -10.48 14.58
C ARG A 105 -22.06 -10.53 16.10
N ASN A 106 -22.43 -11.67 16.67
CA ASN A 106 -22.78 -11.79 18.09
C ASN A 106 -21.75 -12.56 18.93
N GLY A 107 -20.91 -13.39 18.30
CA GLY A 107 -20.02 -14.32 18.99
C GLY A 107 -18.52 -14.03 18.83
N VAL A 108 -18.11 -13.24 17.84
CA VAL A 108 -16.70 -12.93 17.57
C VAL A 108 -16.33 -11.55 18.10
N ILE A 109 -15.24 -11.47 18.86
CA ILE A 109 -14.70 -10.20 19.36
C ILE A 109 -14.33 -9.29 18.17
N PHE A 110 -14.87 -8.07 18.16
CA PHE A 110 -14.79 -7.11 17.04
C PHE A 110 -15.39 -7.59 15.70
N GLY A 111 -16.12 -8.70 15.65
CA GLY A 111 -16.65 -9.25 14.39
C GLY A 111 -17.62 -8.32 13.67
N ASP A 112 -18.60 -7.73 14.39
CA ASP A 112 -19.54 -6.77 13.80
C ASP A 112 -18.84 -5.48 13.35
N LEU A 113 -17.87 -5.00 14.13
CA LEU A 113 -17.08 -3.81 13.79
C LEU A 113 -16.29 -4.02 12.49
N VAL A 114 -15.51 -5.11 12.40
CA VAL A 114 -14.70 -5.41 11.21
C VAL A 114 -15.58 -5.61 9.98
N ARG A 115 -16.73 -6.26 10.12
CA ARG A 115 -17.70 -6.44 9.03
C ARG A 115 -18.26 -5.10 8.54
N ASN A 116 -18.62 -4.20 9.46
CA ASN A 116 -19.12 -2.87 9.10
C ASN A 116 -18.01 -2.02 8.45
N ILE A 117 -16.77 -2.08 8.95
CA ILE A 117 -15.60 -1.45 8.33
C ILE A 117 -15.38 -1.99 6.92
N HIS A 118 -15.46 -3.31 6.71
CA HIS A 118 -15.27 -3.91 5.38
C HIS A 118 -16.35 -3.45 4.39
N ARG A 119 -17.63 -3.38 4.83
CA ARG A 119 -18.73 -2.87 4.00
C ARG A 119 -18.61 -1.39 3.67
N TRP A 120 -18.41 -0.53 4.67
CA TRP A 120 -18.25 0.90 4.47
C TRP A 120 -16.99 1.22 3.68
N GLY A 121 -15.89 0.50 3.96
CA GLY A 121 -14.65 0.56 3.19
C GLY A 121 -14.88 0.25 1.72
N ALA A 122 -15.67 -0.78 1.39
CA ALA A 122 -15.97 -1.12 0.00
C ALA A 122 -16.70 0.02 -0.73
N HIS A 123 -17.69 0.64 -0.09
CA HIS A 123 -18.36 1.80 -0.66
C HIS A 123 -17.42 2.99 -0.86
N LEU A 124 -16.56 3.28 0.12
CA LEU A 124 -15.55 4.33 0.03
C LEU A 124 -14.52 4.04 -1.06
N MET A 125 -14.12 2.78 -1.24
CA MET A 125 -13.16 2.38 -2.27
C MET A 125 -13.71 2.65 -3.66
N VAL A 126 -14.95 2.22 -3.94
CA VAL A 126 -15.61 2.46 -5.23
C VAL A 126 -15.75 3.96 -5.50
N LEU A 127 -16.13 4.74 -4.49
CA LEU A 127 -16.24 6.20 -4.61
C LEU A 127 -14.87 6.85 -4.85
N SER A 128 -13.83 6.46 -4.11
CA SER A 128 -12.47 6.99 -4.27
C SER A 128 -11.88 6.67 -5.63
N VAL A 129 -12.08 5.45 -6.14
CA VAL A 129 -11.61 5.06 -7.49
C VAL A 129 -12.35 5.85 -8.57
N SER A 130 -13.66 6.01 -8.43
CA SER A 130 -14.48 6.81 -9.37
C SER A 130 -14.00 8.27 -9.42
N LEU A 131 -13.77 8.88 -8.26
CA LEU A 131 -13.20 10.22 -8.16
C LEU A 131 -11.77 10.31 -8.71
N HIS A 132 -10.96 9.28 -8.50
CA HIS A 132 -9.61 9.20 -9.05
C HIS A 132 -9.64 9.18 -10.59
N MET A 133 -10.52 8.37 -11.19
CA MET A 133 -10.71 8.31 -12.65
C MET A 133 -11.19 9.65 -13.19
N ALA A 134 -12.19 10.27 -12.55
CA ALA A 134 -12.66 11.61 -12.93
C ALA A 134 -11.52 12.63 -12.88
N ARG A 135 -10.71 12.63 -11.83
CA ARG A 135 -9.54 13.52 -11.70
C ARG A 135 -8.52 13.29 -12.81
N VAL A 136 -8.19 12.04 -13.14
CA VAL A 136 -7.24 11.72 -14.23
C VAL A 136 -7.74 12.25 -15.57
N PHE A 137 -9.05 12.14 -15.83
CA PHE A 137 -9.69 12.68 -17.03
C PHE A 137 -9.64 14.22 -17.07
N TYR A 138 -10.13 14.90 -16.04
CA TYR A 138 -10.17 16.37 -16.00
C TYR A 138 -8.79 17.03 -15.96
N THR A 139 -7.80 16.37 -15.36
CA THR A 139 -6.41 16.89 -15.34
C THR A 139 -5.60 16.50 -16.59
N GLY A 140 -6.20 15.76 -17.54
CA GLY A 140 -5.54 15.35 -18.78
C GLY A 140 -4.32 14.45 -18.57
N ALA A 141 -4.23 13.77 -17.42
CA ALA A 141 -3.06 12.99 -17.04
C ALA A 141 -2.91 11.67 -17.83
N TYR A 142 -3.90 11.32 -18.65
CA TYR A 142 -3.86 10.16 -19.55
C TYR A 142 -3.16 10.44 -20.89
N LYS A 143 -2.79 11.70 -21.17
CA LYS A 143 -2.13 12.09 -22.42
C LYS A 143 -0.69 11.52 -22.49
N PRO A 144 -0.19 11.20 -23.69
CA PRO A 144 1.17 10.69 -23.87
C PRO A 144 2.22 11.69 -23.33
N PRO A 145 3.34 11.19 -22.76
CA PRO A 145 4.39 12.00 -22.13
C PRO A 145 5.25 12.77 -23.13
#